data_AF-A0A7X9DWZ2-F1
#
_entry.id   AF-A0A7X9DWZ2-F1
#
_cell.length_a   1.000
_cell.length_b   1.000
_cell.length_c   1.000
_cell.angle_alpha   90.00
_cell.angle_beta   90.00
_cell.angle_gamma   90.00
#
_symmetry.space_group_name_H-M   'P 1'
#
loop_
_entity.id
_entity.type
_entity.pdbx_description
1 polymer ?
#
loop_
_entity_poly.entity_id
_entity_poly.type
_entity_poly.pdbx_seq_one_letter_code
_entity_poly.pdbx_strand_id
1 'polypeptide(L)'
;MVDRLPSRTRLSGVLVAIVFLGLALVAWGVGIWLAPAADTAYLALQQRSDDLHRWSLSLLSAAAAGVLVGLSGALLLRRRRWLGTSFRVLLLASPLLAAGTLATVTTFDGLIERRGTEGQWILHESPLAGAVGPNLGRWSESEPGVASDALPDGDFITLDRFTLTRKRPDGTFRWVRERPAQSPAHLLVSGDEVLVIGPGLDYPDDLVVAGFALEDGRERFAYHWLGDRLLPPILERDGLLLCSVRPSSATARLLRWPIPESAWILPLPAPPDIPPRLEAEEALLALRGEVWRLERTTGRVRGRRNACRPPTGEVACDGDRVGAWHPGGEP
;
A
#
# COMPACT_ATOMS: atom_id res chain seq x y z
N MET A 1 52.45 -40.60 30.75
CA MET A 1 51.65 -39.78 29.82
C MET A 1 51.00 -38.68 30.65
N VAL A 2 51.52 -37.46 30.58
CA VAL A 2 50.93 -36.31 31.27
C VAL A 2 50.07 -35.61 30.23
N ASP A 3 48.75 -35.75 30.35
CA ASP A 3 47.79 -35.03 29.53
C ASP A 3 47.99 -33.53 29.74
N ARG A 4 48.50 -32.86 28.70
CA ARG A 4 48.61 -31.40 28.66
C ARG A 4 47.19 -30.84 28.56
N LEU A 5 46.62 -30.51 29.72
CA LEU A 5 45.40 -29.70 29.79
C LEU A 5 45.55 -28.48 28.87
N PRO A 6 44.61 -28.24 27.94
CA PRO A 6 44.69 -27.13 27.01
C PRO A 6 44.82 -25.82 27.81
N SER A 7 45.76 -24.97 27.40
CA SER A 7 46.02 -23.70 28.08
C SER A 7 44.71 -22.91 28.22
N ARG A 8 44.47 -22.31 29.40
CA ARG A 8 43.25 -21.51 29.70
C ARG A 8 42.90 -20.49 28.60
N THR A 9 43.88 -20.02 27.84
CA THR A 9 43.75 -19.15 26.67
C THR A 9 43.07 -19.79 25.45
N ARG A 10 43.29 -21.09 25.17
CA ARG A 10 42.58 -21.81 24.10
C ARG A 10 41.12 -22.03 24.46
N LEU A 11 40.85 -22.39 25.72
CA LEU A 11 39.49 -22.54 26.25
C LEU A 11 38.69 -21.24 26.17
N SER A 12 39.30 -20.08 26.49
CA SER A 12 38.62 -18.79 26.35
C SER A 12 38.34 -18.41 24.89
N GLY A 13 39.25 -18.71 23.96
CA GLY A 13 39.05 -18.44 22.52
C GLY A 13 37.92 -19.26 21.92
N VAL A 14 37.84 -20.54 22.29
CA VAL A 14 36.76 -21.44 21.87
C VAL A 14 35.42 -20.99 22.47
N LEU A 15 35.39 -20.60 23.75
CA LEU A 15 34.16 -20.12 24.39
C LEU A 15 33.63 -18.84 23.72
N VAL A 16 34.53 -17.91 23.38
CA VAL A 16 34.18 -16.69 22.63
C VAL A 16 33.62 -17.04 21.26
N ALA A 17 34.27 -17.92 20.51
CA ALA A 17 33.80 -18.35 19.19
C ALA A 17 32.41 -19.02 19.26
N ILE A 18 32.17 -19.86 20.27
CA ILE A 18 30.85 -20.49 20.50
C ILE A 18 29.78 -19.45 20.81
N VAL A 19 30.10 -18.44 21.62
CA VAL A 19 29.15 -17.34 21.94
C VAL A 19 28.85 -16.50 20.70
N PHE A 20 29.85 -16.20 19.87
CA PHE A 20 29.61 -15.50 18.60
C PHE A 20 28.76 -16.32 17.63
N LEU A 21 29.08 -17.60 17.47
CA LEU A 21 28.31 -18.49 16.61
C LEU A 21 26.87 -18.64 17.14
N GLY A 22 26.70 -18.78 18.46
CA GLY A 22 25.40 -18.83 19.11
C GLY A 22 24.59 -17.55 18.92
N LEU A 23 25.21 -16.37 19.08
CA LEU A 23 24.54 -15.09 18.87
C LEU A 23 24.21 -14.86 17.39
N ALA A 24 25.08 -15.26 16.47
CA ALA A 24 24.80 -15.20 15.04
C ALA A 24 23.66 -16.15 14.65
N LEU A 25 23.63 -17.37 15.21
CA LEU A 25 22.55 -18.34 14.98
C LEU A 25 21.24 -17.91 15.62
N VAL A 26 21.26 -17.26 16.79
CA VAL A 26 20.06 -16.69 17.41
C VAL A 26 19.55 -15.49 16.61
N ALA A 27 20.44 -14.58 16.17
CA ALA A 27 20.04 -13.47 15.32
C ALA A 27 19.47 -13.94 13.98
N TRP A 28 20.09 -14.95 13.36
CA TRP A 28 19.62 -15.58 12.13
C TRP A 28 18.30 -16.35 12.35
N GLY A 29 18.19 -17.11 13.44
CA GLY A 29 17.01 -17.87 13.81
C GLY A 29 15.81 -16.98 14.15
N VAL A 30 16.03 -15.87 14.84
CA VAL A 30 15.01 -14.83 15.11
C VAL A 30 14.61 -14.15 13.80
N GLY A 31 15.57 -13.81 12.94
CA GLY A 31 15.30 -13.23 11.62
C GLY A 31 14.44 -14.14 10.74
N ILE A 32 14.72 -15.45 10.73
CA ILE A 32 13.91 -16.44 10.00
C ILE A 32 12.56 -16.67 10.65
N TRP A 33 12.49 -16.73 11.97
CA TRP A 33 11.23 -16.95 12.69
C TRP A 33 10.26 -15.76 12.54
N LEU A 34 10.81 -14.55 12.44
CA LEU A 34 10.05 -13.33 12.17
C LEU A 34 9.82 -13.07 10.67
N ALA A 35 10.55 -13.76 9.79
CA ALA A 35 10.36 -13.62 8.35
C ALA A 35 9.01 -14.25 7.97
N PRO A 36 8.03 -13.45 7.51
CA PRO A 36 6.78 -14.00 7.00
C PRO A 36 7.07 -14.91 5.80
N ALA A 37 6.29 -15.98 5.68
CA ALA A 37 6.34 -16.85 4.52
C ALA A 37 5.97 -16.04 3.26
N ALA A 38 6.57 -16.38 2.12
CA ALA A 38 6.41 -15.60 0.89
C ALA A 38 4.94 -15.50 0.44
N ASP A 39 4.11 -16.48 0.80
CA ASP A 39 2.67 -16.61 0.51
C ASP A 39 1.75 -15.86 1.51
N THR A 40 2.31 -15.17 2.51
CA THR A 40 1.51 -14.39 3.46
C THR A 40 0.73 -13.30 2.74
N ALA A 41 -0.57 -13.19 3.04
CA ALA A 41 -1.46 -12.18 2.47
C ALA A 41 -1.03 -10.74 2.85
N TYR A 42 -1.24 -9.79 1.96
CA TYR A 42 -0.82 -8.39 2.13
C TYR A 42 -1.36 -7.77 3.44
N LEU A 43 -2.65 -7.91 3.74
CA LEU A 43 -3.23 -7.32 4.95
C LEU A 43 -2.72 -7.97 6.24
N ALA A 44 -2.38 -9.27 6.19
CA ALA A 44 -1.74 -9.94 7.32
C ALA A 44 -0.31 -9.42 7.54
N LEU A 45 0.38 -9.00 6.47
CA LEU A 45 1.68 -8.32 6.58
C LEU A 45 1.51 -6.92 7.18
N GLN A 46 0.49 -6.16 6.76
CA GLN A 46 0.19 -4.84 7.34
C GLN A 46 -0.04 -4.92 8.85
N GLN A 47 -0.88 -5.84 9.30
CA GLN A 47 -1.14 -6.05 10.74
C GLN A 47 0.12 -6.40 11.54
N ARG A 48 1.05 -7.16 10.94
CA ARG A 48 2.30 -7.57 11.61
C ARG A 48 3.38 -6.50 11.58
N SER A 49 3.26 -5.51 10.71
CA SER A 49 4.26 -4.45 10.54
C SER A 49 4.50 -3.70 11.86
N ASP A 50 3.44 -3.32 12.56
CA ASP A 50 3.53 -2.56 13.82
C ASP A 50 4.27 -3.31 14.92
N ASP A 51 4.01 -4.61 15.04
CA ASP A 51 4.68 -5.47 16.02
C ASP A 51 6.17 -5.61 15.66
N LEU A 52 6.48 -5.83 14.38
CA LEU A 52 7.88 -5.93 13.92
C LEU A 52 8.65 -4.63 14.19
N HIS A 53 8.06 -3.47 13.91
CA HIS A 53 8.69 -2.17 14.17
C HIS A 53 8.94 -1.95 15.67
N ARG A 54 7.97 -2.29 16.53
CA ARG A 54 8.12 -2.23 18.01
C ARG A 54 9.22 -3.14 18.52
N TRP A 55 9.32 -4.38 18.02
CA TRP A 55 10.40 -5.30 18.38
C TRP A 55 11.76 -4.82 17.88
N SER A 56 11.82 -4.31 16.65
CA SER A 56 13.04 -3.82 16.03
C SER A 56 13.64 -2.62 16.78
N LEU A 57 12.79 -1.67 17.19
CA LEU A 57 13.21 -0.54 18.03
C LEU A 57 13.82 -1.02 19.36
N SER A 58 13.21 -2.03 19.98
CA SER A 58 13.68 -2.61 21.24
C SER A 58 15.04 -3.31 21.06
N LEU A 59 15.20 -4.10 20.00
CA LEU A 59 16.45 -4.81 19.69
C LEU A 59 17.59 -3.85 19.32
N LEU A 60 17.30 -2.79 18.55
CA LEU A 60 18.28 -1.74 18.22
C LEU A 60 18.71 -0.97 19.49
N SER A 61 17.77 -0.67 20.38
CA SER A 61 18.06 -0.03 21.66
C SER A 61 18.93 -0.93 22.55
N ALA A 62 18.63 -2.23 22.61
CA ALA A 62 19.44 -3.21 23.34
C ALA A 62 20.85 -3.34 22.75
N ALA A 63 20.97 -3.35 21.41
CA ALA A 63 22.26 -3.34 20.73
C ALA A 63 23.08 -2.10 21.10
N ALA A 64 22.49 -0.90 21.04
CA ALA A 64 23.13 0.35 21.42
C ALA A 64 23.59 0.36 22.89
N ALA A 65 22.74 -0.08 23.82
CA ALA A 65 23.09 -0.22 25.23
C ALA A 65 24.25 -1.21 25.41
N GLY A 66 24.25 -2.34 24.69
CA GLY A 66 25.34 -3.32 24.72
C GLY A 66 26.67 -2.76 24.20
N VAL A 67 26.66 -1.88 23.18
CA VAL A 67 27.87 -1.16 22.73
C VAL A 67 28.40 -0.27 23.86
N LEU A 68 27.55 0.54 24.49
CA LEU A 68 27.95 1.47 25.55
C LEU A 68 28.50 0.74 26.77
N VAL A 69 27.82 -0.32 27.21
CA VAL A 69 28.24 -1.16 28.34
C VAL A 69 29.51 -1.93 28.00
N GLY A 70 29.58 -2.52 26.80
CA GLY A 70 30.75 -3.24 26.28
C GLY A 70 31.99 -2.36 26.21
N LEU A 71 31.86 -1.15 25.68
CA LEU A 71 32.95 -0.16 25.60
C LEU A 71 33.40 0.28 26.99
N SER A 72 32.47 0.69 27.85
CA SER A 72 32.76 1.15 29.21
C SER A 72 33.45 0.06 30.04
N GLY A 73 32.94 -1.17 30.00
CA GLY A 73 33.54 -2.29 30.71
C GLY A 73 34.90 -2.70 30.15
N ALA A 74 35.08 -2.68 28.83
CA ALA A 74 36.38 -2.97 28.21
C ALA A 74 37.46 -1.94 28.58
N LEU A 75 37.07 -0.67 28.75
CA LEU A 75 37.94 0.42 29.20
C LEU A 75 38.27 0.31 30.69
N LEU A 76 37.25 0.15 31.55
CA LEU A 76 37.42 0.10 33.01
C LEU A 76 38.16 -1.16 33.48
N LEU A 77 37.97 -2.29 32.79
CA LEU A 77 38.52 -3.59 33.20
C LEU A 77 39.71 -4.04 32.35
N ARG A 78 40.39 -3.09 31.70
CA ARG A 78 41.54 -3.34 30.80
C ARG A 78 42.66 -4.16 31.45
N ARG A 79 42.82 -4.07 32.79
CA ARG A 79 43.81 -4.82 33.58
C ARG A 79 43.35 -6.23 34.00
N ARG A 80 42.03 -6.52 34.01
CA ARG A 80 41.47 -7.84 34.35
C ARG A 80 41.04 -8.57 33.07
N ARG A 81 42.00 -9.27 32.45
CA ARG A 81 41.84 -9.91 31.12
C ARG A 81 40.57 -10.76 30.96
N TRP A 82 40.14 -11.48 32.00
CA TRP A 82 38.97 -12.36 31.90
C TRP A 82 37.65 -11.58 31.81
N LEU A 83 37.41 -10.63 32.71
CA LEU A 83 36.22 -9.77 32.65
C LEU A 83 36.22 -8.88 31.40
N GLY A 84 37.38 -8.34 31.01
CA GLY A 84 37.50 -7.54 29.79
C GLY A 84 37.20 -8.32 28.51
N THR A 85 37.26 -9.66 28.53
CA THR A 85 36.89 -10.49 27.37
C THR A 85 35.37 -10.50 27.17
N SER A 86 34.58 -10.69 28.23
CA SER A 86 33.11 -10.68 28.15
C SER A 86 32.56 -9.35 27.62
N PHE A 87 33.12 -8.22 28.06
CA PHE A 87 32.71 -6.90 27.56
C PHE A 87 33.09 -6.66 26.10
N ARG A 88 34.20 -7.23 25.62
CA ARG A 88 34.56 -7.21 24.19
C ARG A 88 33.62 -8.06 23.34
N VAL A 89 33.20 -9.22 23.85
CA VAL A 89 32.19 -10.05 23.16
C VAL A 89 30.88 -9.29 23.04
N LEU A 90 30.41 -8.67 24.13
CA LEU A 90 29.20 -7.83 24.10
C LEU A 90 29.32 -6.68 23.09
N LEU A 91 30.45 -5.95 23.12
CA LEU A 91 30.73 -4.84 22.20
C LEU A 91 30.67 -5.25 20.73
N LEU A 92 31.15 -6.45 20.40
CA LEU A 92 31.19 -6.97 19.04
C LEU A 92 29.88 -7.67 18.61
N ALA A 93 29.15 -8.27 19.56
CA ALA A 93 27.85 -8.89 19.30
C ALA A 93 26.74 -7.86 19.05
N SER A 94 26.79 -6.71 19.74
CA SER A 94 25.79 -5.66 19.58
C SER A 94 25.64 -5.15 18.13
N PRO A 95 26.71 -4.82 17.38
CA PRO A 95 26.60 -4.48 15.96
C PRO A 95 25.99 -5.59 15.10
N LEU A 96 26.27 -6.87 15.41
CA LEU A 96 25.69 -8.00 14.67
C LEU A 96 24.18 -8.11 14.92
N LEU A 97 23.75 -7.90 16.16
CA LEU A 97 22.32 -7.84 16.51
C LEU A 97 21.62 -6.69 15.76
N ALA A 98 22.24 -5.50 15.73
CA ALA A 98 21.70 -4.35 15.02
C ALA A 98 21.61 -4.62 13.51
N ALA A 99 22.66 -5.17 12.90
CA ALA A 99 22.69 -5.53 11.48
C ALA A 99 21.62 -6.58 11.13
N GLY A 100 21.47 -7.63 11.94
CA GLY A 100 20.44 -8.65 11.75
C GLY A 100 19.02 -8.09 11.87
N THR A 101 18.80 -7.17 12.81
CA THR A 101 17.51 -6.47 12.97
C THR A 101 17.19 -5.64 11.72
N LEU A 102 18.14 -4.82 11.25
CA LEU A 102 17.98 -3.99 10.05
C LEU A 102 17.75 -4.84 8.78
N ALA A 103 18.46 -5.95 8.62
CA ALA A 103 18.26 -6.88 7.51
C ALA A 103 16.85 -7.50 7.52
N THR A 104 16.32 -7.80 8.71
CA THR A 104 14.97 -8.35 8.87
C THR A 104 13.91 -7.32 8.48
N VAL A 105 14.02 -6.09 9.00
CA VAL A 105 13.10 -4.97 8.67
C VAL A 105 13.10 -4.71 7.16
N THR A 106 14.28 -4.52 6.57
CA THR A 106 14.39 -4.25 5.12
C THR A 106 13.83 -5.37 4.24
N THR A 107 13.98 -6.63 4.65
CA THR A 107 13.40 -7.77 3.93
C THR A 107 11.88 -7.81 4.07
N PHE A 108 11.36 -7.50 5.25
CA PHE A 108 9.92 -7.44 5.52
C PHE A 108 9.27 -6.29 4.74
N ASP A 109 9.87 -5.10 4.77
CA ASP A 109 9.42 -3.94 4.00
C ASP A 109 9.44 -4.24 2.50
N GLY A 110 10.50 -4.88 2.00
CA GLY A 110 10.55 -5.30 0.60
C GLY A 110 9.47 -6.34 0.24
N LEU A 111 9.00 -7.15 1.18
CA LEU A 111 7.89 -8.08 0.95
C LEU A 111 6.54 -7.38 0.99
N ILE A 112 6.29 -6.51 1.98
CA ILE A 112 5.02 -5.79 2.09
C ILE A 112 4.84 -4.84 0.90
N GLU A 113 5.89 -4.20 0.41
CA GLU A 113 5.83 -3.36 -0.78
C GLU A 113 5.49 -4.15 -2.04
N ARG A 114 6.11 -5.32 -2.23
CA ARG A 114 5.79 -6.21 -3.37
C ARG A 114 4.32 -6.66 -3.33
N ARG A 115 3.88 -7.18 -2.19
CA ARG A 115 2.50 -7.65 -1.99
C ARG A 115 1.48 -6.51 -2.08
N GLY A 116 1.79 -5.35 -1.51
CA GLY A 116 0.95 -4.16 -1.58
C GLY A 116 0.88 -3.58 -2.98
N THR A 117 1.93 -3.73 -3.80
CA THR A 117 1.92 -3.32 -5.21
C THR A 117 0.96 -4.19 -6.03
N GLU A 118 1.04 -5.51 -5.85
CA GLU A 118 0.10 -6.50 -6.44
C GLU A 118 -1.35 -6.22 -5.99
N GLY A 119 -1.50 -5.80 -4.73
CA GLY A 119 -2.79 -5.62 -4.08
C GLY A 119 -3.43 -6.96 -3.71
N GLN A 120 -4.51 -6.90 -2.94
CA GLN A 120 -5.22 -8.06 -2.41
C GLN A 120 -6.72 -7.87 -2.52
N TRP A 121 -7.37 -8.86 -3.12
CA TRP A 121 -8.83 -9.00 -3.10
C TRP A 121 -9.29 -9.75 -1.85
N ILE A 122 -10.37 -9.27 -1.26
CA ILE A 122 -11.16 -9.97 -0.23
C ILE A 122 -12.57 -10.13 -0.80
N LEU A 123 -13.10 -11.36 -0.79
CA LEU A 123 -14.43 -11.67 -1.30
C LEU A 123 -15.32 -12.12 -0.14
N HIS A 124 -16.55 -11.62 -0.07
CA HIS A 124 -17.47 -11.83 1.06
C HIS A 124 -18.73 -12.64 0.70
N GLU A 125 -18.60 -13.56 -0.26
CA GLU A 125 -19.61 -14.57 -0.67
C GLU A 125 -20.88 -14.03 -1.37
N SER A 126 -21.11 -12.72 -1.43
CA SER A 126 -22.19 -12.20 -2.27
C SER A 126 -21.89 -12.45 -3.75
N PRO A 127 -22.88 -12.90 -4.55
CA PRO A 127 -22.70 -13.02 -5.99
C PRO A 127 -22.35 -11.65 -6.56
N LEU A 128 -21.25 -11.58 -7.32
CA LEU A 128 -20.96 -10.44 -8.19
C LEU A 128 -22.15 -10.34 -9.14
N ALA A 129 -22.86 -9.22 -9.08
CA ALA A 129 -24.03 -9.10 -9.90
C ALA A 129 -23.68 -8.93 -11.38
N GLY A 130 -24.54 -9.51 -12.21
CA GLY A 130 -24.47 -9.40 -13.65
C GLY A 130 -25.23 -8.20 -14.18
N ALA A 131 -24.74 -7.72 -15.32
CA ALA A 131 -25.19 -6.62 -16.17
C ALA A 131 -24.82 -5.21 -15.70
N VAL A 132 -23.70 -4.73 -16.25
CA VAL A 132 -23.25 -3.33 -16.25
C VAL A 132 -24.38 -2.45 -16.79
N GLY A 133 -25.12 -1.81 -15.88
CA GLY A 133 -26.03 -0.71 -16.17
C GLY A 133 -25.27 0.61 -16.31
N PRO A 134 -25.94 1.71 -16.72
CA PRO A 134 -25.30 3.01 -16.84
C PRO A 134 -24.66 3.42 -15.51
N ASN A 135 -23.43 3.92 -15.57
CA ASN A 135 -22.71 4.50 -14.45
C ASN A 135 -23.45 5.78 -14.02
N LEU A 136 -24.05 5.77 -12.82
CA LEU A 136 -24.65 6.94 -12.21
C LEU A 136 -23.52 7.67 -11.49
N GLY A 137 -22.99 8.70 -12.14
CA GLY A 137 -22.15 9.75 -11.56
C GLY A 137 -20.87 9.31 -10.86
N ARG A 138 -19.99 10.27 -10.63
CA ARG A 138 -18.84 10.12 -9.74
C ARG A 138 -18.85 11.31 -8.82
N TRP A 139 -18.80 11.07 -7.53
CA TRP A 139 -18.79 12.13 -6.55
C TRP A 139 -17.54 12.00 -5.70
N SER A 140 -16.83 13.10 -5.54
CA SER A 140 -15.52 13.12 -4.88
C SER A 140 -15.56 14.09 -3.73
N GLU A 141 -15.07 13.66 -2.58
CA GLU A 141 -14.96 14.53 -1.41
C GLU A 141 -13.84 15.55 -1.59
N SER A 142 -14.14 16.83 -1.37
CA SER A 142 -13.13 17.84 -0.98
C SER A 142 -12.97 17.92 0.54
N GLU A 143 -14.05 17.63 1.26
CA GLU A 143 -14.16 17.47 2.71
C GLU A 143 -15.06 16.25 2.99
N PRO A 144 -15.02 15.66 4.21
CA PRO A 144 -15.84 14.50 4.53
C PRO A 144 -17.33 14.76 4.30
N GLY A 145 -17.98 13.93 3.48
CA GLY A 145 -19.37 14.11 3.10
C GLY A 145 -19.55 14.25 1.59
N VAL A 146 -20.25 13.31 0.99
CA VAL A 146 -20.71 13.39 -0.39
C VAL A 146 -22.02 12.61 -0.57
N ALA A 147 -22.86 13.07 -1.50
CA ALA A 147 -24.12 12.41 -1.84
C ALA A 147 -24.18 12.16 -3.35
N SER A 148 -24.77 11.04 -3.73
CA SER A 148 -25.12 10.76 -5.11
C SER A 148 -26.28 11.64 -5.56
N ASP A 149 -26.48 11.71 -6.87
CA ASP A 149 -27.77 12.12 -7.43
C ASP A 149 -28.87 11.12 -7.02
N ALA A 150 -30.14 11.52 -7.24
CA ALA A 150 -31.26 10.63 -7.01
C ALA A 150 -31.19 9.41 -7.95
N LEU A 151 -31.31 8.22 -7.35
CA LEU A 151 -31.42 6.94 -8.03
C LEU A 151 -32.78 6.83 -8.74
N PRO A 152 -32.96 5.86 -9.66
CA PRO A 152 -34.23 5.68 -10.38
C PRO A 152 -35.48 5.49 -9.48
N ASP A 153 -35.31 5.00 -8.25
CA ASP A 153 -36.39 4.85 -7.27
C ASP A 153 -36.55 6.07 -6.33
N GLY A 154 -35.82 7.16 -6.59
CA GLY A 154 -35.83 8.40 -5.82
C GLY A 154 -34.93 8.39 -4.58
N ASP A 155 -34.36 7.24 -4.22
CA ASP A 155 -33.38 7.16 -3.13
C ASP A 155 -32.07 7.87 -3.49
N PHE A 156 -31.19 8.09 -2.52
CA PHE A 156 -29.84 8.59 -2.77
C PHE A 156 -28.84 7.90 -1.84
N ILE A 157 -27.59 7.80 -2.29
CA ILE A 157 -26.48 7.26 -1.51
C ILE A 157 -25.73 8.43 -0.89
N THR A 158 -25.46 8.37 0.41
CA THR A 158 -24.57 9.32 1.08
C THR A 158 -23.42 8.61 1.72
N LEU A 159 -22.23 9.16 1.53
CA LEU A 159 -21.03 8.81 2.23
C LEU A 159 -20.69 9.99 3.13
N ASP A 160 -20.94 9.86 4.44
CA ASP A 160 -20.61 10.89 5.42
C ASP A 160 -19.30 10.56 6.16
N ARG A 161 -19.00 11.27 7.24
CA ARG A 161 -17.75 11.10 7.99
C ARG A 161 -17.55 9.68 8.56
N PHE A 162 -18.63 8.95 8.83
CA PHE A 162 -18.56 7.67 9.54
C PHE A 162 -19.32 6.54 8.85
N THR A 163 -20.23 6.87 7.95
CA THR A 163 -21.18 5.92 7.40
C THR A 163 -21.36 6.06 5.89
N LEU A 164 -21.60 4.92 5.26
CA LEU A 164 -22.17 4.80 3.93
C LEU A 164 -23.65 4.43 4.09
N THR A 165 -24.56 5.18 3.49
CA THR A 165 -26.00 4.97 3.67
C THR A 165 -26.78 5.11 2.37
N ARG A 166 -27.90 4.40 2.27
CA ARG A 166 -28.95 4.65 1.27
C ARG A 166 -30.16 5.25 1.99
N LYS A 167 -30.57 6.43 1.55
CA LYS A 167 -31.67 7.21 2.14
C LYS A 167 -32.81 7.34 1.15
N ARG A 168 -34.03 7.31 1.68
CA ARG A 168 -35.25 7.66 0.96
C ARG A 168 -35.42 9.18 0.89
N PRO A 169 -36.26 9.70 -0.02
CA PRO A 169 -36.59 11.13 -0.09
C PRO A 169 -37.14 11.73 1.21
N ASP A 170 -37.79 10.91 2.04
CA ASP A 170 -38.35 11.33 3.34
C ASP A 170 -37.31 11.38 4.48
N GLY A 171 -36.03 11.10 4.18
CA GLY A 171 -34.93 11.09 5.13
C GLY A 171 -34.77 9.78 5.90
N THR A 172 -35.64 8.79 5.71
CA THR A 172 -35.48 7.48 6.34
C THR A 172 -34.39 6.64 5.67
N PHE A 173 -33.70 5.82 6.45
CA PHE A 173 -32.64 4.95 5.94
C PHE A 173 -33.23 3.65 5.40
N ARG A 174 -32.78 3.22 4.22
CA ARG A 174 -32.94 1.82 3.77
C ARG A 174 -31.93 0.92 4.44
N TRP A 175 -30.67 1.36 4.45
CA TRP A 175 -29.58 0.69 5.13
C TRP A 175 -28.48 1.68 5.50
N VAL A 176 -27.67 1.28 6.47
CA VAL A 176 -26.52 2.03 7.01
C VAL A 176 -25.36 1.04 7.15
N ARG A 177 -24.17 1.47 6.73
CA ARG A 177 -22.92 0.74 6.86
C ARG A 177 -21.84 1.65 7.42
N GLU A 178 -20.86 1.03 8.04
CA GLU A 178 -19.62 1.72 8.39
C GLU A 178 -18.92 2.17 7.11
N ARG A 179 -18.24 3.30 7.20
CA ARG A 179 -17.46 3.87 6.11
C ARG A 179 -16.21 3.03 5.86
N PRO A 180 -15.95 2.55 4.63
CA PRO A 180 -14.82 1.64 4.37
C PRO A 180 -13.49 2.35 4.10
N ALA A 181 -13.50 3.62 3.72
CA ALA A 181 -12.33 4.39 3.32
C ALA A 181 -12.30 5.74 4.03
N GLN A 182 -11.15 6.29 4.42
CA GLN A 182 -11.02 7.65 4.97
C GLN A 182 -11.34 8.73 3.92
N SER A 183 -11.43 9.98 4.36
CA SER A 183 -11.57 11.13 3.46
C SER A 183 -10.18 11.62 3.01
N PRO A 184 -10.00 12.06 1.75
CA PRO A 184 -10.99 12.13 0.68
C PRO A 184 -11.27 10.75 0.06
N ALA A 185 -12.55 10.43 -0.12
CA ALA A 185 -13.00 9.27 -0.89
C ALA A 185 -13.86 9.67 -2.09
N HIS A 186 -13.98 8.72 -3.01
CA HIS A 186 -14.84 8.78 -4.17
C HIS A 186 -15.99 7.79 -3.98
N LEU A 187 -17.19 8.26 -4.31
CA LEU A 187 -18.41 7.47 -4.39
C LEU A 187 -18.76 7.29 -5.86
N LEU A 188 -19.03 6.05 -6.27
CA LEU A 188 -19.57 5.74 -7.60
C LEU A 188 -20.74 4.79 -7.44
N VAL A 189 -21.76 4.93 -8.29
CA VAL A 189 -22.89 4.00 -8.32
C VAL A 189 -22.99 3.42 -9.72
N SER A 190 -22.89 2.11 -9.86
CA SER A 190 -22.91 1.45 -11.17
C SER A 190 -23.73 0.16 -11.10
N GLY A 191 -24.78 0.09 -11.91
CA GLY A 191 -25.71 -1.04 -11.88
C GLY A 191 -26.35 -1.19 -10.50
N ASP A 192 -26.14 -2.35 -9.89
CA ASP A 192 -26.62 -2.68 -8.55
C ASP A 192 -25.50 -2.61 -7.49
N GLU A 193 -24.43 -1.86 -7.77
CA GLU A 193 -23.27 -1.72 -6.89
C GLU A 193 -22.98 -0.26 -6.53
N VAL A 194 -22.57 -0.08 -5.29
CA VAL A 194 -22.02 1.16 -4.75
C VAL A 194 -20.53 0.93 -4.50
N LEU A 195 -19.70 1.76 -5.08
CA LEU A 195 -18.25 1.74 -4.87
C LEU A 195 -17.84 2.91 -3.99
N VAL A 196 -17.02 2.60 -2.99
CA VAL A 196 -16.29 3.60 -2.22
C VAL A 196 -14.81 3.37 -2.44
N ILE A 197 -14.11 4.41 -2.89
CA ILE A 197 -12.71 4.34 -3.28
C ILE A 197 -11.91 5.45 -2.60
N GLY A 198 -10.89 5.11 -1.82
CA GLY A 198 -10.09 6.11 -1.10
C GLY A 198 -9.04 5.47 -0.22
N PRO A 199 -8.38 6.26 0.67
CA PRO A 199 -7.45 5.72 1.66
C PRO A 199 -8.13 4.74 2.60
N GLY A 200 -7.49 3.63 2.95
CA GLY A 200 -8.04 2.61 3.84
C GLY A 200 -8.35 3.16 5.24
N LEU A 201 -9.47 2.73 5.83
CA LEU A 201 -9.83 3.15 7.19
C LEU A 201 -8.79 2.68 8.22
N ASP A 202 -8.45 1.40 8.19
CA ASP A 202 -7.54 0.78 9.16
C ASP A 202 -6.06 0.95 8.84
N TYR A 203 -5.72 1.11 7.55
CA TYR A 203 -4.34 1.23 7.07
C TYR A 203 -4.20 2.50 6.22
N PRO A 204 -3.70 3.61 6.79
CA PRO A 204 -3.62 4.90 6.10
C PRO A 204 -2.69 4.92 4.87
N ASP A 205 -1.72 4.01 4.82
CA ASP A 205 -0.79 3.84 3.69
C ASP A 205 -1.36 2.93 2.58
N ASP A 206 -2.59 2.44 2.78
CA ASP A 206 -3.35 1.67 1.80
C ASP A 206 -4.43 2.53 1.15
N LEU A 207 -4.74 2.18 -0.09
CA LEU A 207 -6.00 2.55 -0.73
C LEU A 207 -6.87 1.31 -0.85
N VAL A 208 -8.18 1.54 -0.73
CA VAL A 208 -9.21 0.53 -0.83
C VAL A 208 -10.23 0.89 -1.92
N VAL A 209 -10.71 -0.12 -2.63
CA VAL A 209 -11.96 -0.11 -3.41
C VAL A 209 -12.88 -1.10 -2.71
N ALA A 210 -13.94 -0.61 -2.08
CA ALA A 210 -14.95 -1.45 -1.45
C ALA A 210 -16.24 -1.39 -2.28
N GLY A 211 -16.78 -2.55 -2.62
CA GLY A 211 -18.02 -2.70 -3.38
C GLY A 211 -19.16 -3.23 -2.52
N PHE A 212 -20.30 -2.55 -2.55
CA PHE A 212 -21.49 -2.89 -1.77
C PHE A 212 -22.67 -3.12 -2.69
N ALA A 213 -23.50 -4.10 -2.37
CA ALA A 213 -24.79 -4.29 -3.02
C ALA A 213 -25.69 -3.06 -2.78
N LEU A 214 -26.23 -2.48 -3.84
CA LEU A 214 -27.09 -1.31 -3.77
C LEU A 214 -28.38 -1.59 -2.98
N GLU A 215 -28.92 -2.80 -3.11
CA GLU A 215 -30.19 -3.21 -2.51
C GLU A 215 -30.15 -3.21 -0.97
N ASP A 216 -29.16 -3.89 -0.38
CA ASP A 216 -29.10 -4.17 1.05
C ASP A 216 -27.82 -3.65 1.74
N GLY A 217 -26.92 -3.03 0.98
CA GLY A 217 -25.66 -2.49 1.48
C GLY A 217 -24.65 -3.55 1.92
N ARG A 218 -24.84 -4.83 1.60
CA ARG A 218 -23.84 -5.86 1.97
C ARG A 218 -22.57 -5.67 1.16
N GLU A 219 -21.44 -5.71 1.84
CA GLU A 219 -20.14 -5.70 1.19
C GLU A 219 -19.96 -6.99 0.37
N ARG A 220 -19.56 -6.84 -0.89
CA ARG A 220 -19.31 -7.95 -1.82
C ARG A 220 -17.82 -8.27 -1.88
N PHE A 221 -17.01 -7.22 -1.94
CA PHE A 221 -15.57 -7.33 -1.98
C PHE A 221 -14.90 -6.05 -1.46
N ALA A 222 -13.63 -6.22 -1.11
CA ALA A 222 -12.67 -5.14 -0.96
C ALA A 222 -11.40 -5.46 -1.75
N TYR A 223 -10.83 -4.45 -2.40
CA TYR A 223 -9.50 -4.54 -3.00
C TYR A 223 -8.58 -3.53 -2.34
N HIS A 224 -7.54 -4.02 -1.67
CA HIS A 224 -6.56 -3.22 -0.94
C HIS A 224 -5.24 -3.19 -1.69
N TRP A 225 -4.61 -2.03 -1.80
CA TRP A 225 -3.28 -1.90 -2.36
C TRP A 225 -2.52 -0.74 -1.73
N LEU A 226 -1.22 -0.68 -1.96
CA LEU A 226 -0.37 0.35 -1.39
C LEU A 226 -0.53 1.70 -2.12
N GLY A 227 -0.81 2.76 -1.38
CA GLY A 227 -0.94 4.11 -1.91
C GLY A 227 -1.44 5.12 -0.87
N ASP A 228 -1.02 6.38 -1.01
CA ASP A 228 -1.33 7.41 0.00
C ASP A 228 -2.38 8.39 -0.54
N ARG A 229 -2.36 8.61 -1.86
CA ARG A 229 -3.27 9.50 -2.57
C ARG A 229 -3.84 8.83 -3.80
N LEU A 230 -5.11 9.08 -4.02
CA LEU A 230 -5.86 8.58 -5.17
C LEU A 230 -6.20 9.76 -6.09
N LEU A 231 -5.92 9.61 -7.38
CA LEU A 231 -6.49 10.50 -8.39
C LEU A 231 -7.92 10.05 -8.72
N PRO A 232 -8.79 10.95 -9.22
CA PRO A 232 -10.18 10.63 -9.53
C PRO A 232 -10.30 9.32 -10.33
N PRO A 233 -10.99 8.30 -9.79
CA PRO A 233 -11.12 7.01 -10.43
C PRO A 233 -12.03 7.12 -11.65
N ILE A 234 -11.78 6.27 -12.65
CA ILE A 234 -12.57 6.21 -13.88
C ILE A 234 -13.18 4.83 -14.01
N LEU A 235 -14.51 4.77 -13.96
CA LEU A 235 -15.27 3.57 -14.22
C LEU A 235 -15.98 3.72 -15.57
N GLU A 236 -15.60 2.89 -16.54
CA GLU A 236 -16.18 2.86 -17.88
C GLU A 236 -16.40 1.41 -18.30
N ARG A 237 -17.65 1.04 -18.60
CA ARG A 237 -18.03 -0.33 -19.00
C ARG A 237 -17.58 -1.38 -17.98
N ASP A 238 -16.58 -2.18 -18.36
CA ASP A 238 -16.03 -3.34 -17.65
C ASP A 238 -14.67 -3.05 -16.99
N GLY A 239 -14.30 -1.77 -16.83
CA GLY A 239 -12.98 -1.39 -16.35
C GLY A 239 -13.02 -0.25 -15.36
N LEU A 240 -12.35 -0.45 -14.22
CA LEU A 240 -12.09 0.56 -13.21
C LEU A 240 -10.60 0.93 -13.24
N LEU A 241 -10.30 2.11 -13.77
CA LEU A 241 -8.95 2.65 -13.82
C LEU A 241 -8.68 3.50 -12.59
N LEU A 242 -7.64 3.11 -11.86
CA LEU A 242 -7.20 3.74 -10.61
C LEU A 242 -5.76 4.20 -10.77
N CYS A 243 -5.46 5.41 -10.31
CA CYS A 243 -4.11 5.95 -10.27
C CYS A 243 -3.77 6.33 -8.83
N SER A 244 -2.82 5.61 -8.24
CA SER A 244 -2.34 5.86 -6.88
C SER A 244 -0.97 6.52 -6.86
N VAL A 245 -0.73 7.35 -5.84
CA VAL A 245 0.50 8.12 -5.67
C VAL A 245 1.04 7.91 -4.25
N ARG A 246 2.34 7.67 -4.17
CA ARG A 246 3.18 7.68 -2.97
C ARG A 246 4.31 8.72 -3.16
N PRO A 247 5.00 9.16 -2.11
CA PRO A 247 6.14 10.06 -2.21
C PRO A 247 7.23 9.60 -3.20
N SER A 248 7.47 8.29 -3.28
CA SER A 248 8.52 7.69 -4.09
C SER A 248 8.05 7.07 -5.41
N SER A 249 6.74 6.93 -5.63
CA SER A 249 6.20 6.16 -6.77
C SER A 249 4.78 6.55 -7.14
N ALA A 250 4.39 6.33 -8.39
CA ALA A 250 3.00 6.36 -8.81
C ALA A 250 2.68 5.08 -9.59
N THR A 251 1.43 4.64 -9.53
CA THR A 251 0.98 3.40 -10.20
C THR A 251 -0.38 3.63 -10.84
N ALA A 252 -0.54 3.22 -12.10
CA ALA A 252 -1.85 3.04 -12.71
C ALA A 252 -2.23 1.56 -12.64
N ARG A 253 -3.48 1.26 -12.35
CA ARG A 253 -4.02 -0.11 -12.38
C ARG A 253 -5.39 -0.10 -13.03
N LEU A 254 -5.65 -1.11 -13.85
CA LEU A 254 -6.98 -1.37 -14.37
C LEU A 254 -7.50 -2.63 -13.71
N LEU A 255 -8.59 -2.50 -12.96
CA LEU A 255 -9.35 -3.63 -12.46
C LEU A 255 -10.42 -3.96 -13.49
N ARG A 256 -10.63 -5.25 -13.75
CA ARG A 256 -11.82 -5.70 -14.47
C ARG A 256 -13.02 -5.44 -13.57
N TRP A 257 -14.14 -5.08 -14.19
CA TRP A 257 -15.36 -4.76 -13.49
C TRP A 257 -16.52 -5.51 -14.14
N PRO A 258 -17.38 -6.19 -13.37
CA PRO A 258 -17.41 -6.32 -11.90
C PRO A 258 -16.56 -7.50 -11.36
N ILE A 259 -15.57 -7.98 -12.12
CA ILE A 259 -14.82 -9.20 -11.76
C ILE A 259 -13.60 -8.85 -10.88
N PRO A 260 -13.34 -9.55 -9.77
CA PRO A 260 -12.22 -9.28 -8.86
C PRO A 260 -10.88 -9.75 -9.45
N GLU A 261 -10.49 -9.14 -10.55
CA GLU A 261 -9.30 -9.45 -11.32
C GLU A 261 -8.63 -8.15 -11.73
N SER A 262 -7.32 -8.05 -11.51
CA SER A 262 -6.51 -6.96 -12.06
C SER A 262 -6.18 -7.29 -13.51
N ALA A 263 -6.63 -6.46 -14.46
CA ALA A 263 -6.22 -6.61 -15.86
C ALA A 263 -4.72 -6.32 -16.03
N TRP A 264 -4.25 -5.25 -15.40
CA TRP A 264 -2.83 -4.90 -15.36
C TRP A 264 -2.53 -3.87 -14.27
N ILE A 265 -1.25 -3.81 -13.91
CA ILE A 265 -0.66 -2.86 -12.97
C ILE A 265 0.58 -2.28 -13.65
N LEU A 266 0.67 -0.96 -13.75
CA LEU A 266 1.72 -0.25 -14.46
C LEU A 266 2.38 0.78 -13.54
N PRO A 267 3.65 0.57 -13.14
CA PRO A 267 4.45 1.60 -12.48
C PRO A 267 4.61 2.83 -13.39
N LEU A 268 4.37 4.02 -12.84
CA LEU A 268 4.45 5.28 -13.55
C LEU A 268 5.71 6.06 -13.12
N PRO A 269 6.38 6.75 -14.05
CA PRO A 269 7.54 7.58 -13.73
C PRO A 269 7.18 8.86 -12.94
N ALA A 270 5.91 9.26 -12.94
CA ALA A 270 5.35 10.35 -12.16
C ALA A 270 3.83 10.17 -12.04
N PRO A 271 3.18 10.87 -11.09
CA PRO A 271 1.73 10.99 -11.09
C PRO A 271 1.22 11.56 -12.42
N PRO A 272 0.03 11.13 -12.90
CA PRO A 272 -0.66 11.81 -13.99
C PRO A 272 -0.85 13.31 -13.73
N ASP A 273 -0.56 14.13 -14.74
CA ASP A 273 -0.67 15.58 -14.69
C ASP A 273 -2.15 16.04 -14.73
N ILE A 274 -3.02 15.22 -15.33
CA ILE A 274 -4.47 15.41 -15.40
C ILE A 274 -5.17 14.06 -15.11
N PRO A 275 -6.47 14.07 -14.76
CA PRO A 275 -7.23 12.85 -14.56
C PRO A 275 -7.11 11.90 -15.76
N PRO A 276 -6.93 10.59 -15.54
CA PRO A 276 -6.82 9.63 -16.62
C PRO A 276 -8.13 9.52 -17.40
N ARG A 277 -8.06 8.98 -18.63
CA ARG A 277 -9.25 8.64 -19.43
C ARG A 277 -9.22 7.18 -19.80
N LEU A 278 -10.40 6.59 -19.89
CA LEU A 278 -10.61 5.20 -20.24
C LEU A 278 -11.56 5.13 -21.43
N GLU A 279 -11.08 4.60 -22.55
CA GLU A 279 -11.80 4.47 -23.82
C GLU A 279 -12.06 2.98 -24.13
N ALA A 280 -12.77 2.71 -25.22
CA ALA A 280 -13.17 1.34 -25.58
C ALA A 280 -11.99 0.36 -25.68
N GLU A 281 -10.88 0.78 -26.29
CA GLU A 281 -9.72 -0.07 -26.56
C GLU A 281 -8.44 0.40 -25.85
N GLU A 282 -8.45 1.61 -25.28
CA GLU A 282 -7.26 2.22 -24.70
C GLU A 282 -7.51 2.95 -23.38
N ALA A 283 -6.44 3.09 -22.59
CA ALA A 283 -6.37 4.00 -21.46
C ALA A 283 -5.36 5.11 -21.78
N LEU A 284 -5.74 6.35 -21.50
CA LEU A 284 -4.92 7.54 -21.76
C LEU A 284 -4.41 8.12 -20.44
N LEU A 285 -3.09 8.21 -20.30
CA LEU A 285 -2.43 8.81 -19.15
C LEU A 285 -1.56 9.98 -19.60
N ALA A 286 -1.75 11.15 -19.01
CA ALA A 286 -0.88 12.31 -19.25
C ALA A 286 0.23 12.36 -18.21
N LEU A 287 1.49 12.18 -18.62
CA LEU A 287 2.65 12.00 -17.74
C LEU A 287 3.82 12.84 -18.25
N ARG A 288 4.34 13.75 -17.43
CA ARG A 288 5.58 14.50 -17.74
C ARG A 288 5.56 15.22 -19.09
N GLY A 289 4.41 15.74 -19.52
CA GLY A 289 4.28 16.39 -20.83
C GLY A 289 4.20 15.41 -22.01
N GLU A 290 3.82 14.16 -21.76
CA GLU A 290 3.45 13.18 -22.79
C GLU A 290 2.03 12.65 -22.51
N VAL A 291 1.29 12.26 -23.54
CA VAL A 291 0.14 11.35 -23.40
C VAL A 291 0.59 9.95 -23.80
N TRP A 292 0.47 9.03 -22.86
CA TRP A 292 0.68 7.60 -23.06
C TRP A 292 -0.65 6.96 -23.44
N ARG A 293 -0.66 6.24 -24.56
CA ARG A 293 -1.77 5.41 -25.01
C ARG A 293 -1.47 3.97 -24.62
N LEU A 294 -2.23 3.43 -23.69
CA LEU A 294 -2.08 2.07 -23.17
C LEU A 294 -3.17 1.19 -23.76
N GLU A 295 -2.82 -0.01 -24.21
CA GLU A 295 -3.82 -1.02 -24.56
C GLU A 295 -4.63 -1.39 -23.32
N ARG A 296 -5.97 -1.30 -23.42
CA ARG A 296 -6.86 -1.50 -22.27
C ARG A 296 -6.71 -2.88 -21.64
N THR A 297 -6.49 -3.93 -22.43
CA THR A 297 -6.45 -5.31 -21.93
C THR A 297 -5.12 -5.69 -21.27
N THR A 298 -4.00 -5.12 -21.73
CA THR A 298 -2.65 -5.55 -21.32
C THR A 298 -1.86 -4.48 -20.56
N GLY A 299 -2.29 -3.22 -20.62
CA GLY A 299 -1.55 -2.08 -20.09
C GLY A 299 -0.29 -1.75 -20.90
N ARG A 300 -0.08 -2.41 -22.06
CA ARG A 300 1.09 -2.16 -22.90
C ARG A 300 1.00 -0.78 -23.53
N VAL A 301 2.08 -0.01 -23.44
CA VAL A 301 2.21 1.27 -24.14
C VAL A 301 2.20 1.03 -25.65
N ARG A 302 1.13 1.46 -26.31
CA ARG A 302 0.93 1.40 -27.77
C ARG A 302 1.49 2.63 -28.47
N GLY A 303 1.50 3.76 -27.79
CA GLY A 303 2.05 5.00 -28.32
C GLY A 303 2.31 6.03 -27.22
N ARG A 304 3.22 6.95 -27.53
CA ARG A 304 3.47 8.16 -26.74
C ARG A 304 3.42 9.34 -27.69
N ARG A 305 2.77 10.42 -27.27
CA ARG A 305 2.78 11.69 -27.98
C ARG A 305 3.13 12.82 -27.02
N ASN A 306 3.87 13.81 -27.47
CA ASN A 306 4.11 15.01 -26.68
C ASN A 306 2.78 15.71 -26.38
N ALA A 307 2.68 16.26 -25.18
CA ALA A 307 1.53 17.00 -24.68
C ALA A 307 2.03 18.31 -24.08
N CYS A 308 1.42 19.42 -24.48
CA CYS A 308 1.77 20.71 -23.90
C CYS A 308 1.29 20.75 -22.44
N ARG A 309 2.18 21.13 -21.51
CA ARG A 309 1.83 21.39 -20.10
C ARG A 309 1.48 22.86 -19.93
N PRO A 310 0.20 23.26 -19.91
CA PRO A 310 -0.15 24.61 -19.47
C PRO A 310 0.00 24.72 -17.95
N PRO A 311 0.31 25.92 -17.42
CA PRO A 311 0.44 26.15 -15.97
C PRO A 311 -0.90 26.03 -15.21
N THR A 312 -2.05 26.08 -15.89
CA THR A 312 -3.41 25.99 -15.30
C THR A 312 -4.42 25.53 -16.36
N GLY A 313 -5.09 24.38 -16.17
CA GLY A 313 -6.25 23.92 -16.98
C GLY A 313 -5.93 23.22 -18.31
N GLU A 314 -6.83 22.36 -18.80
CA GLU A 314 -6.68 21.30 -19.83
C GLU A 314 -6.53 21.71 -21.33
N VAL A 315 -5.51 21.25 -22.08
CA VAL A 315 -5.46 21.43 -23.57
C VAL A 315 -5.25 20.15 -24.35
N ALA A 316 -5.91 20.01 -25.51
CA ALA A 316 -5.48 19.13 -26.59
C ALA A 316 -4.51 19.88 -27.55
N CYS A 317 -3.35 19.29 -27.83
CA CYS A 317 -2.41 19.81 -28.84
C CYS A 317 -2.60 19.09 -30.18
N ASP A 318 -2.61 19.84 -31.28
CA ASP A 318 -2.49 19.35 -32.66
C ASP A 318 -1.09 19.72 -33.18
N GLY A 319 -0.15 18.78 -33.04
CA GLY A 319 1.28 19.06 -33.22
C GLY A 319 1.79 20.14 -32.24
N ASP A 320 2.49 21.15 -32.76
CA ASP A 320 3.03 22.29 -31.99
C ASP A 320 2.02 23.44 -31.80
N ARG A 321 0.72 23.24 -32.10
CA ARG A 321 -0.31 24.28 -31.95
C ARG A 321 -1.48 23.81 -31.07
N VAL A 322 -1.96 24.75 -30.27
CA VAL A 322 -3.13 24.63 -29.38
C VAL A 322 -4.39 24.51 -30.23
N GLY A 323 -4.98 23.32 -30.30
CA GLY A 323 -6.24 23.05 -31.01
C GLY A 323 -7.40 22.98 -30.01
N ALA A 324 -8.15 24.08 -29.91
CA ALA A 324 -9.45 24.26 -29.23
C ALA A 324 -9.74 23.47 -27.92
N TRP A 325 -9.98 24.23 -26.86
CA TRP A 325 -10.38 23.79 -25.54
C TRP A 325 -11.91 23.75 -25.46
N HIS A 326 -12.52 22.61 -25.13
CA HIS A 326 -13.90 22.55 -24.65
C HIS A 326 -13.92 22.04 -23.21
N PRO A 327 -13.84 22.92 -22.20
CA PRO A 327 -14.62 22.67 -21.00
C PRO A 327 -16.09 22.78 -21.42
N GLY A 328 -16.90 21.79 -21.07
CA GLY A 328 -18.34 22.01 -21.06
C GLY A 328 -18.63 23.20 -20.16
N GLY A 329 -18.84 24.36 -20.78
CA GLY A 329 -19.85 25.30 -20.31
C GLY A 329 -21.19 24.58 -20.39
N GLU A 330 -22.13 24.89 -19.52
CA GLU A 330 -22.67 26.25 -19.40
C GLU A 330 -23.24 26.53 -17.98
N PRO A 331 -23.74 27.75 -17.72
CA PRO A 331 -23.44 28.63 -16.56
C PRO A 331 -24.00 28.25 -15.19
#